data_AF-A0A827ETE1-F1
#
_entry.id   AF-A0A827ETE1-F1
#
_cell.length_a   1.000
_cell.length_b   1.000
_cell.length_c   1.000
_cell.angle_alpha   90.00
_cell.angle_beta   90.00
_cell.angle_gamma   90.00
#
_symmetry.space_group_name_H-M   'P 1'
#
loop_
_entity.id
_entity.type
_entity.pdbx_description
1 polymer ?
#
loop_
_entity_poly.entity_id
_entity_poly.type
_entity_poly.pdbx_seq_one_letter_code
_entity_poly.pdbx_strand_id
1 'polypeptide(L)'
;MTLKEFIKSLRVGDAKKFAARLGVSPSYLSQMASGRAAISPTRALMIESATEGQVSRAELRPHDWELIWPEYASGIRLGQTHVVHAEGDCSTCLSDGVDS
;
A
#
# COMPACT_ATOMS: atom_id res chain seq x y z
N MET A 1 9.87 11.44 -1.01
CA MET A 1 10.06 11.69 0.44
C MET A 1 10.73 10.47 1.02
N THR A 2 11.81 10.65 1.78
CA THR A 2 12.55 9.53 2.40
C THR A 2 11.82 8.98 3.62
N LEU A 3 12.11 7.73 4.02
CA LEU A 3 11.57 7.16 5.26
C LEU A 3 11.92 8.00 6.50
N LYS A 4 13.11 8.60 6.51
CA LYS A 4 13.59 9.45 7.60
C LYS A 4 12.77 10.74 7.71
N GLU A 5 12.49 11.37 6.59
CA GLU A 5 11.66 12.58 6.53
C GLU A 5 10.23 12.28 6.95
N PHE A 6 9.65 11.17 6.48
CA PHE A 6 8.33 10.71 6.91
C PHE A 6 8.24 10.53 8.42
N ILE A 7 9.22 9.83 9.03
CA ILE A 7 9.22 9.63 10.49
C ILE A 7 9.35 10.96 11.23
N LYS A 8 10.11 11.92 10.69
CA LYS A 8 10.26 13.27 11.27
C LYS A 8 9.01 14.13 11.14
N SER A 9 8.18 13.92 10.13
CA SER A 9 6.92 14.66 9.97
C SER A 9 5.80 14.12 10.86
N LEU A 10 5.95 12.92 11.43
CA LEU A 10 4.99 12.36 12.39
C LEU A 10 5.00 13.15 13.72
N ARG A 11 3.83 13.17 14.38
CA ARG A 11 3.72 13.75 15.72
C ARG A 11 4.49 12.89 16.73
N VAL A 12 4.84 13.50 17.88
CA VAL A 12 5.48 12.78 18.98
C VAL A 12 4.64 11.57 19.38
N GLY A 13 5.28 10.39 19.40
CA GLY A 13 4.64 9.11 19.72
C GLY A 13 4.06 8.35 18.51
N ASP A 14 3.81 9.01 17.38
CA ASP A 14 3.26 8.34 16.20
C ASP A 14 4.31 7.48 15.49
N ALA A 15 5.60 7.82 15.58
CA ALA A 15 6.68 6.95 15.13
C ALA A 15 6.67 5.57 15.84
N LYS A 16 6.32 5.54 17.13
CA LYS A 16 6.19 4.29 17.90
C LYS A 16 4.97 3.48 17.45
N LYS A 17 3.84 4.14 17.19
CA LYS A 17 2.64 3.50 16.63
C LYS A 17 2.90 2.96 15.23
N PHE A 18 3.64 3.70 14.41
CA PHE A 18 4.05 3.29 13.07
C PHE A 18 4.94 2.04 13.12
N ALA A 19 5.94 2.00 14.02
CA ALA A 19 6.75 0.80 14.25
C ALA A 19 5.89 -0.40 14.67
N ALA A 20 4.92 -0.20 15.58
CA ALA A 20 4.00 -1.24 16.01
C ALA A 20 3.12 -1.77 14.87
N ARG A 21 2.58 -0.89 14.02
CA ARG A 21 1.81 -1.26 12.81
C ARG A 21 2.63 -2.11 11.84
N LEU A 22 3.93 -1.85 11.74
CA LEU A 22 4.86 -2.61 10.91
C LEU A 22 5.39 -3.88 11.59
N GLY A 23 4.99 -4.16 12.85
CA GLY A 23 5.48 -5.30 13.62
C GLY A 23 6.98 -5.24 13.91
N VAL A 24 7.56 -4.04 14.05
CA VAL A 24 8.99 -3.84 14.31
C VAL A 24 9.24 -3.05 15.59
N SER A 25 10.46 -3.19 16.13
CA SER A 25 10.90 -2.33 17.22
C SER A 25 11.16 -0.89 16.72
N PRO A 26 10.94 0.14 17.55
CA PRO A 26 11.27 1.52 17.20
C PRO A 26 12.76 1.73 16.86
N SER A 27 13.65 0.96 17.50
CA SER A 27 15.09 0.98 17.21
C SER A 27 15.36 0.47 15.79
N TYR A 28 14.75 -0.65 15.41
CA TYR A 28 14.91 -1.19 14.06
C TYR A 28 14.32 -0.26 12.99
N LEU A 29 13.17 0.38 13.28
CA LEU A 29 12.63 1.43 12.41
C LEU A 29 13.63 2.59 12.20
N SER A 30 14.27 3.04 13.28
CA SER A 30 15.31 4.09 13.20
C SER A 30 16.55 3.64 12.42
N GLN A 31 16.96 2.39 12.57
CA GLN A 31 18.06 1.82 11.78
C GLN A 31 17.72 1.75 10.29
N MET A 32 16.51 1.34 9.93
CA MET A 32 16.03 1.37 8.53
C MET A 32 16.01 2.80 7.98
N ALA A 33 15.45 3.75 8.74
CA ALA A 33 15.38 5.16 8.33
C ALA A 33 16.75 5.84 8.18
N SER A 34 17.78 5.34 8.88
CA SER A 34 19.15 5.83 8.77
C SER A 34 20.01 5.06 7.76
N GLY A 35 19.45 4.05 7.08
CA GLY A 35 20.18 3.20 6.15
C GLY A 35 21.14 2.20 6.82
N ARG A 36 21.14 2.11 8.15
CA ARG A 36 21.99 1.15 8.90
C ARG A 36 21.49 -0.29 8.79
N ALA A 37 20.18 -0.46 8.58
CA ALA A 37 19.57 -1.75 8.33
C ALA A 37 18.96 -1.76 6.93
N ALA A 38 19.29 -2.77 6.13
CA ALA A 38 18.66 -2.98 4.83
C ALA A 38 17.18 -3.30 4.99
N ILE A 39 16.34 -2.70 4.16
CA ILE A 39 14.90 -2.90 4.14
C ILE A 39 14.60 -4.04 3.17
N SER A 40 14.08 -5.18 3.63
CA SER A 40 13.76 -6.30 2.75
C SER A 40 12.63 -5.94 1.75
N PRO A 41 12.51 -6.67 0.62
CA PRO A 41 11.47 -6.42 -0.38
C PRO A 41 10.05 -6.38 0.22
N THR A 42 9.72 -7.37 1.05
CA THR A 42 8.43 -7.45 1.75
C THR A 42 8.19 -6.24 2.65
N ARG A 43 9.23 -5.77 3.36
CA ARG A 43 9.12 -4.58 4.22
C ARG A 43 8.90 -3.31 3.42
N ALA A 44 9.55 -3.18 2.26
CA ALA A 44 9.35 -2.01 1.42
C ALA A 44 7.87 -1.86 1.01
N LEU A 45 7.21 -2.96 0.63
CA LEU A 45 5.77 -2.97 0.34
C LEU A 45 4.91 -2.63 1.57
N MET A 46 5.22 -3.19 2.74
CA MET A 46 4.48 -2.89 3.97
C MET A 46 4.61 -1.43 4.37
N ILE A 47 5.80 -0.85 4.24
CA ILE A 47 6.05 0.57 4.53
C ILE A 47 5.31 1.45 3.52
N GLU A 48 5.41 1.16 2.22
CA GLU A 48 4.71 1.91 1.18
C GLU A 48 3.20 1.91 1.41
N SER A 49 2.61 0.74 1.70
CA SER A 49 1.19 0.62 2.04
C SER A 49 0.84 1.38 3.33
N ALA A 50 1.63 1.24 4.39
CA ALA A 50 1.37 1.90 5.68
C ALA A 50 1.56 3.43 5.63
N THR A 51 2.33 3.93 4.67
CA THR A 51 2.53 5.37 4.40
C THR A 51 1.63 5.91 3.30
N GLU A 52 0.70 5.09 2.78
CA GLU A 52 -0.23 5.47 1.71
C GLU A 52 0.51 5.99 0.46
N GLY A 53 1.66 5.40 0.15
CA GLY A 53 2.47 5.77 -1.00
C GLY A 53 3.33 7.03 -0.82
N GLN A 54 3.32 7.69 0.35
CA GLN A 54 4.20 8.84 0.61
C GLN A 54 5.69 8.45 0.55
N VAL A 55 6.00 7.23 0.96
CA VAL A 55 7.34 6.64 0.86
C VAL A 55 7.25 5.46 -0.10
N SER A 56 7.83 5.60 -1.29
CA SER A 56 7.76 4.57 -2.32
C SER A 56 8.75 3.43 -2.07
N ARG A 57 8.45 2.24 -2.60
CA ARG A 57 9.37 1.09 -2.55
C ARG A 57 10.72 1.36 -3.23
N ALA A 58 10.73 2.22 -4.26
CA ALA A 58 11.95 2.65 -4.96
C ALA A 58 12.87 3.49 -4.06
N GLU A 59 12.29 4.40 -3.26
CA GLU A 59 13.04 5.19 -2.28
C GLU A 59 13.61 4.33 -1.15
N LEU A 60 12.87 3.29 -0.73
CA LEU A 60 13.31 2.37 0.33
C LEU A 60 14.43 1.44 -0.13
N ARG A 61 14.55 1.18 -1.43
CA ARG A 61 15.51 0.24 -2.03
C ARG A 61 16.09 0.79 -3.34
N PRO A 62 16.86 1.90 -3.31
CA PRO A 62 17.30 2.59 -4.52
C PRO A 62 18.25 1.77 -5.41
N HIS A 63 18.90 0.72 -4.87
CA HIS A 63 19.93 -0.03 -5.59
C HIS A 63 19.40 -1.26 -6.36
N ASP A 64 18.27 -1.82 -5.98
CA ASP A 64 17.78 -3.09 -6.52
C ASP A 64 16.27 -3.17 -6.73
N TRP A 65 15.54 -2.06 -6.57
CA TRP A 65 14.09 -2.03 -6.76
C TRP A 65 13.67 -2.46 -8.19
N GLU A 66 14.41 -2.08 -9.23
CA GLU A 66 14.11 -2.44 -10.63
C GLU A 66 14.22 -3.94 -10.90
N LEU A 67 15.13 -4.62 -10.19
CA LEU A 67 15.33 -6.06 -10.30
C LEU A 67 14.21 -6.85 -9.62
N ILE A 68 13.60 -6.26 -8.58
CA ILE A 68 12.59 -6.92 -7.75
C ILE A 68 11.18 -6.63 -8.27
N TRP A 69 10.92 -5.39 -8.72
CA TRP A 69 9.63 -4.96 -9.25
C TRP A 69 9.79 -4.31 -10.64
N PRO A 70 10.18 -5.08 -11.68
CA PRO A 70 10.33 -4.56 -13.04
C PRO A 70 9.03 -3.96 -13.60
N GLU A 71 7.86 -4.44 -13.13
CA GLU A 71 6.54 -3.91 -13.47
C GLU A 71 6.35 -2.46 -13.00
N TYR A 72 7.02 -2.09 -11.90
CA TYR A 72 6.97 -0.74 -11.34
C TYR A 72 7.73 0.27 -12.22
N ALA A 73 8.86 -0.16 -12.80
CA ALA A 73 9.64 0.65 -13.76
C ALA A 73 8.94 0.77 -15.11
N SER A 74 8.29 -0.32 -15.56
CA SER A 74 7.67 -0.41 -16.88
C SER A 74 6.34 0.35 -16.99
N GLY A 75 5.83 0.92 -15.88
CA GLY A 75 4.56 1.65 -15.84
C GLY A 75 3.34 0.76 -16.12
N ILE A 76 3.50 -0.57 -16.08
CA ILE A 76 2.44 -1.50 -16.42
C ILE A 76 1.50 -1.62 -15.23
N ARG A 77 0.32 -1.01 -15.34
CA ARG A 77 -0.81 -1.26 -14.45
C ARG A 77 -1.50 -2.57 -14.85
N LEU A 78 -0.93 -3.71 -14.45
CA LEU A 78 -1.61 -5.00 -14.55
C LEU A 78 -2.83 -4.99 -13.61
N GLY A 79 -4.02 -4.78 -14.18
CA GLY A 79 -5.28 -4.83 -13.43
C GLY A 79 -6.23 -3.64 -13.55
N GLN A 80 -6.37 -3.01 -14.72
CA GLN A 80 -7.66 -2.41 -15.05
C GLN A 80 -8.68 -3.55 -15.28
N THR A 81 -9.17 -4.15 -14.19
CA THR A 81 -10.49 -4.78 -14.26
C THR A 81 -11.47 -3.64 -14.43
N HIS A 82 -11.94 -3.45 -15.66
CA HIS A 82 -13.17 -2.74 -15.93
C HIS A 82 -14.26 -3.51 -15.17
N VAL A 83 -14.60 -3.07 -13.97
CA VAL A 83 -15.83 -3.51 -13.30
C VAL A 83 -16.97 -2.98 -14.17
N VAL A 84 -17.48 -3.81 -15.07
CA VAL A 84 -18.78 -3.55 -15.68
C VAL A 84 -19.77 -3.63 -14.53
N HIS A 85 -20.20 -2.47 -14.03
CA HIS A 85 -21.40 -2.40 -13.22
C HIS A 85 -22.53 -2.90 -14.12
N ALA A 86 -22.94 -4.15 -13.94
CA ALA A 86 -24.21 -4.64 -14.46
C ALA A 86 -25.30 -3.94 -13.65
N GLU A 87 -25.64 -2.71 -14.06
CA GLU A 87 -26.87 -2.07 -13.66
C GLU A 87 -28.03 -2.98 -14.06
N GLY A 88 -28.70 -3.51 -13.03
CA GLY A 88 -29.85 -4.37 -13.19
C GLY A 88 -31.00 -3.59 -13.82
N ASP A 89 -31.37 -3.98 -15.04
CA ASP A 89 -32.65 -3.63 -15.62
C ASP A 89 -33.75 -4.30 -14.80
N CYS A 90 -34.28 -3.51 -13.87
CA CYS A 90 -35.60 -3.68 -13.28
C CYS A 90 -36.62 -3.64 -14.43
N SER A 91 -36.96 -4.79 -14.99
CA SER A 91 -38.08 -4.90 -15.94
C SER A 91 -39.21 -5.70 -15.30
N THR A 92 -40.26 -4.95 -15.01
CA THR A 92 -41.61 -5.29 -14.58
C THR A 92 -42.15 -6.61 -15.13
N CYS A 93 -42.75 -7.42 -14.25
CA CYS A 93 -43.98 -8.15 -14.57
C CYS A 93 -44.79 -8.39 -13.29
N LEU A 94 -45.63 -7.40 -12.97
CA LEU A 94 -46.90 -7.63 -12.28
C LEU A 94 -47.71 -8.58 -13.17
N SER A 95 -48.14 -9.71 -12.64
CA SER A 95 -49.24 -10.49 -13.21
C SER A 95 -49.97 -11.21 -12.09
N ASP A 96 -51.18 -10.71 -11.88
CA ASP A 96 -52.24 -11.17 -11.02
C ASP A 96 -52.57 -12.67 -11.07
N GLY A 97 -53.19 -13.11 -9.96
CA GLY A 97 -54.22 -14.14 -9.95
C GLY A 97 -53.86 -15.35 -9.08
N VAL A 98 -54.75 -15.96 -8.33
CA VAL A 98 -56.14 -15.69 -7.94
C VAL A 98 -56.46 -16.78 -6.89
N ASP A 99 -57.22 -16.36 -5.88
CA ASP A 99 -58.02 -17.09 -4.89
C ASP A 99 -58.28 -18.62 -5.04
N SER A 100 -58.17 -19.30 -3.89
CA SER A 100 -59.01 -20.39 -3.31
C SER A 100 -58.23 -21.60 -2.77
#